data_AF-A0A6C0L459-F1
#
_entry.id   AF-A0A6C0L459-F1
#
_cell.length_a   1.000
_cell.length_b   1.000
_cell.length_c   1.000
_cell.angle_alpha   90.00
_cell.angle_beta   90.00
_cell.angle_gamma   90.00
#
_symmetry.space_group_name_H-M   'P 1'
#
loop_
_entity.id
_entity.type
_entity.pdbx_description
1 polymer ?
#
loop_
_entity_poly.entity_id
_entity_poly.type
_entity_poly.pdbx_seq_one_letter_code
_entity_poly.pdbx_strand_id
1 'polypeptide(L)'
;MVHTNYKWNLSKKKGEQMIQNEITAILNEKLNHLSDIDEVLLILTNRTKDIVIKNKNKRKNINNYINNVFGGLINYLEQSDHFQLMNQKDKLLLTFKNDRPDFKEWIIVDDY
;
A
#
# COMPACT_ATOMS: atom_id res chain seq x y z
N MET A 1 25.10 8.47 16.34
CA MET A 1 23.97 8.01 15.51
C MET A 1 23.77 9.01 14.38
N VAL A 2 23.82 8.56 13.13
CA VAL A 2 23.83 9.44 11.95
C VAL A 2 22.41 9.92 11.68
N HIS A 3 22.11 11.19 11.98
CA HIS A 3 20.90 11.86 11.50
C HIS A 3 20.99 11.99 9.97
N THR A 4 20.53 10.98 9.25
CA THR A 4 20.35 11.09 7.80
C THR A 4 19.15 12.02 7.57
N ASN A 5 19.46 13.32 7.48
CA ASN A 5 18.54 14.38 7.06
C ASN A 5 18.15 14.15 5.59
N TYR A 6 17.28 13.17 5.34
CA TYR A 6 16.63 13.02 4.05
C TYR A 6 15.69 14.20 3.86
N LYS A 7 16.18 15.25 3.18
CA LYS A 7 15.39 16.41 2.76
C LYS A 7 14.43 15.97 1.66
N TRP A 8 13.36 15.31 2.06
CA TRP A 8 12.19 15.09 1.21
C TRP A 8 11.43 16.41 1.07
N ASN A 9 10.93 16.72 -0.12
CA ASN A 9 9.99 17.83 -0.32
C ASN A 9 8.55 17.48 0.11
N LEU A 10 8.36 16.26 0.62
CA LEU A 10 7.11 15.71 1.14
C LEU A 10 7.34 15.38 2.61
N SER A 11 6.53 15.97 3.50
CA SER A 11 6.59 15.66 4.93
C SER A 11 6.00 14.28 5.21
N LYS A 12 6.46 13.60 6.27
CA LYS A 12 5.95 12.28 6.68
C LYS A 12 4.43 12.25 6.74
N LYS A 13 3.81 13.19 7.46
CA LYS A 13 2.35 13.31 7.62
C LYS A 13 1.62 13.49 6.27
N LYS A 14 2.12 14.36 5.39
CA LYS A 14 1.48 14.59 4.08
C LYS A 14 1.61 13.36 3.18
N GLY A 15 2.77 12.71 3.21
CA GLY A 15 2.99 11.48 2.46
C GLY A 15 2.12 10.33 2.97
N GLU A 16 2.00 10.18 4.29
CA GLU A 16 1.11 9.20 4.93
C GLU A 16 -0.35 9.38 4.51
N GLN A 17 -0.87 10.60 4.62
CA GLN A 17 -2.24 10.90 4.19
C GLN A 17 -2.47 10.59 2.70
N MET A 18 -1.49 10.94 1.86
CA MET A 18 -1.56 10.64 0.43
C MET A 18 -1.58 9.14 0.16
N ILE A 19 -0.66 8.39 0.78
CA ILE A 19 -0.58 6.93 0.62
C ILE A 19 -1.88 6.28 1.09
N GLN A 20 -2.37 6.66 2.27
CA GLN A 20 -3.62 6.14 2.82
C GLN A 20 -4.79 6.39 1.87
N ASN A 21 -4.96 7.63 1.40
CA ASN A 21 -6.06 7.99 0.49
C ASN A 21 -6.01 7.17 -0.81
N GLU A 22 -4.83 7.01 -1.39
CA GLU A 22 -4.66 6.24 -2.63
C GLU A 22 -4.95 4.75 -2.40
N ILE A 23 -4.47 4.17 -1.30
CA ILE A 23 -4.74 2.76 -0.97
C ILE A 23 -6.23 2.55 -0.71
N THR A 24 -6.88 3.45 0.03
CA THR A 24 -8.33 3.42 0.23
C THR A 24 -9.09 3.49 -1.09
N ALA A 25 -8.67 4.36 -2.02
CA ALA A 25 -9.29 4.44 -3.34
C ALA A 25 -9.09 3.14 -4.15
N ILE A 26 -7.88 2.55 -4.12
CA ILE A 26 -7.58 1.28 -4.79
C ILE A 26 -8.48 0.16 -4.26
N LEU A 27 -8.63 0.05 -2.94
CA LEU A 27 -9.47 -0.99 -2.33
C LEU A 27 -10.95 -0.77 -2.65
N ASN A 28 -11.46 0.47 -2.57
CA ASN A 28 -12.86 0.79 -2.86
C ASN A 28 -13.27 0.54 -4.33
N GLU A 29 -12.31 0.46 -5.26
CA GLU A 29 -12.57 0.10 -6.65
C GLU A 29 -12.74 -1.42 -6.86
N LYS A 30 -12.37 -2.23 -5.86
CA LYS A 30 -12.50 -3.69 -5.89
C LYS A 30 -13.80 -4.09 -5.21
N LEU A 31 -14.56 -4.99 -5.84
CA LEU A 31 -15.86 -5.47 -5.32
C LEU A 31 -15.77 -5.97 -3.86
N ASN A 32 -14.66 -6.63 -3.50
CA ASN A 32 -14.46 -7.25 -2.18
C ASN A 32 -13.44 -6.49 -1.32
N HIS A 33 -13.08 -5.26 -1.72
CA HIS A 33 -12.03 -4.47 -1.06
C HIS A 33 -10.73 -5.25 -0.79
N LEU A 34 -10.36 -6.13 -1.73
CA LEU A 34 -9.25 -7.05 -1.63
C LEU A 34 -8.35 -6.86 -2.84
N SER A 35 -7.06 -6.69 -2.61
CA SER A 35 -6.07 -6.56 -3.70
C SER A 35 -4.74 -7.16 -3.28
N ASP A 36 -4.01 -7.68 -4.26
CA ASP A 36 -2.66 -8.21 -4.07
C ASP A 36 -1.68 -7.06 -3.80
N ILE A 37 -0.69 -7.27 -2.93
CA ILE A 37 0.26 -6.21 -2.55
C ILE A 37 1.08 -5.69 -3.74
N ASP A 38 1.46 -6.54 -4.67
CA ASP A 38 2.20 -6.13 -5.87
C ASP A 38 1.31 -5.31 -6.80
N GLU A 39 0.03 -5.68 -6.89
CA GLU A 39 -0.97 -4.91 -7.63
C GLU A 39 -1.18 -3.52 -6.98
N VAL A 40 -1.34 -3.46 -5.66
CA VAL A 40 -1.48 -2.20 -4.92
C VAL A 40 -0.27 -1.30 -5.16
N LEU A 41 0.94 -1.86 -5.09
CA LEU A 41 2.18 -1.10 -5.31
C LEU A 41 2.27 -0.56 -6.75
N LEU A 42 1.90 -1.38 -7.73
CA LEU A 42 1.88 -1.00 -9.14
C LEU A 42 0.89 0.15 -9.39
N ILE A 43 -0.36 -0.01 -8.92
CA ILE A 43 -1.41 1.00 -9.10
C ILE A 43 -1.03 2.30 -8.37
N LEU A 44 -0.57 2.21 -7.12
CA LEU A 44 -0.14 3.35 -6.32
C LEU A 44 1.00 4.12 -7.01
N THR A 45 1.97 3.39 -7.57
CA THR A 45 3.08 4.00 -8.31
C THR A 45 2.60 4.72 -9.57
N ASN A 46 1.65 4.14 -10.28
CA ASN A 46 1.07 4.73 -11.48
C ASN A 46 0.22 5.97 -11.18
N ARG A 47 -0.63 5.94 -10.15
CA ARG A 47 -1.49 7.08 -9.75
C ARG A 47 -0.67 8.28 -9.28
N THR A 48 0.48 8.01 -8.67
CA THR A 48 1.34 9.06 -8.10
C THR A 48 2.49 9.48 -9.01
N LYS A 49 2.55 8.98 -10.26
CA LYS A 49 3.68 9.22 -11.18
C LYS A 49 3.94 10.71 -11.47
N ASP A 50 2.86 11.50 -11.52
CA ASP A 50 2.90 12.92 -11.84
C ASP A 50 3.14 13.80 -10.59
N ILE A 51 3.12 13.18 -9.40
CA ILE A 51 3.43 13.87 -8.15
C ILE A 51 4.94 14.10 -8.08
N VAL A 52 5.32 15.36 -7.87
CA VAL A 52 6.73 15.75 -7.75
C VAL A 52 7.23 15.38 -6.35
N ILE A 53 7.77 14.18 -6.22
CA ILE A 53 8.47 13.73 -5.01
C ILE A 53 9.98 13.85 -5.26
N LYS A 54 10.69 14.56 -4.37
CA LYS A 54 12.12 14.80 -4.46
C LYS A 54 12.81 14.43 -3.15
N ASN A 55 13.96 13.78 -3.26
CA ASN A 55 14.92 13.60 -2.17
C ASN A 55 16.25 14.23 -2.60
N LYS A 56 16.77 15.19 -1.82
CA LYS A 56 17.99 15.94 -2.19
C LYS A 56 17.90 16.51 -3.62
N ASN A 57 16.76 17.12 -3.95
CA ASN A 57 16.43 17.69 -5.27
C ASN A 57 16.35 16.71 -6.46
N LYS A 58 16.62 15.41 -6.26
CA LYS A 58 16.45 14.38 -7.30
C LYS A 58 15.03 13.84 -7.26
N ARG A 59 14.36 13.77 -8.43
CA ARG A 59 13.02 13.17 -8.56
C ARG A 59 13.06 11.70 -8.15
N LYS A 60 12.05 11.28 -7.38
CA LYS A 60 11.82 9.92 -6.91
C LYS A 60 10.35 9.56 -7.12
N ASN A 61 10.05 8.27 -7.17
CA ASN A 61 8.67 7.79 -7.17
C ASN A 61 8.18 7.59 -5.73
N ILE A 62 6.89 7.27 -5.58
CA ILE A 62 6.29 7.02 -4.27
C ILE A 62 6.88 5.78 -3.58
N ASN A 63 7.22 4.73 -4.34
CA ASN A 63 7.79 3.50 -3.78
C ASN A 63 9.12 3.80 -3.06
N ASN A 64 10.00 4.59 -3.68
CA ASN A 64 11.23 5.08 -3.06
C ASN A 64 10.95 5.89 -1.79
N TYR A 65 9.93 6.74 -1.79
CA TYR A 65 9.53 7.49 -0.59
C TYR A 65 9.07 6.54 0.53
N ILE A 66 8.20 5.59 0.21
CA ILE A 66 7.68 4.60 1.15
C ILE A 66 8.80 3.80 1.79
N ASN A 67 9.72 3.27 0.97
CA ASN A 67 10.85 2.46 1.45
C ASN A 67 11.77 3.24 2.40
N ASN A 68 12.02 4.53 2.12
CA ASN A 68 12.94 5.32 2.93
C ASN A 68 12.30 5.95 4.18
N VAL A 69 11.01 6.28 4.13
CA VAL A 69 10.33 7.02 5.20
C VAL A 69 9.57 6.08 6.14
N PHE A 70 9.02 4.99 5.61
CA PHE A 70 8.23 4.03 6.38
C PHE A 70 8.85 2.64 6.40
N GLY A 71 10.04 2.42 5.85
CA GLY A 71 10.70 1.10 5.86
C GLY A 71 10.07 0.07 4.90
N GLY A 72 9.21 0.52 3.98
CA GLY A 72 8.54 -0.34 3.00
C GLY A 72 7.02 -0.30 3.08
N LEU A 73 6.36 -0.77 2.02
CA LEU A 73 4.89 -0.78 1.97
C LEU A 73 4.31 -1.74 3.01
N ILE A 74 4.90 -2.93 3.15
CA ILE A 74 4.47 -3.91 4.16
C ILE A 74 4.58 -3.32 5.57
N ASN A 75 5.75 -2.76 5.92
CA ASN A 75 5.95 -2.16 7.24
C ASN A 75 5.02 -0.96 7.49
N TYR A 76 4.70 -0.17 6.46
CA TYR A 76 3.68 0.88 6.55
C TYR A 76 2.30 0.30 6.87
N LEU A 77 1.90 -0.76 6.17
CA LEU A 77 0.59 -1.39 6.32
C LEU A 77 0.42 -2.09 7.67
N GLU A 78 1.45 -2.78 8.16
CA GLU A 78 1.44 -3.44 9.48
C GLU A 78 1.29 -2.43 10.64
N GLN A 79 1.81 -1.22 10.46
CA GLN A 79 1.69 -0.13 11.44
C GLN A 79 0.38 0.67 11.32
N SER A 80 -0.41 0.41 10.28
CA SER A 80 -1.65 1.14 10.02
C SER A 80 -2.82 0.56 10.81
N ASP A 81 -3.65 1.44 11.37
CA ASP A 81 -4.91 1.05 11.99
C ASP A 81 -6.05 0.84 10.98
N HIS A 82 -5.85 1.24 9.72
CA HIS A 82 -6.89 1.21 8.68
C HIS A 82 -6.91 -0.10 7.88
N PHE A 83 -5.76 -0.76 7.80
CA PHE A 83 -5.53 -1.86 6.87
C PHE A 83 -5.15 -3.15 7.61
N GLN A 84 -5.35 -4.27 6.95
CA GLN A 84 -4.86 -5.57 7.39
C GLN A 84 -4.28 -6.35 6.21
N LEU A 85 -3.26 -7.13 6.52
CA LEU A 85 -2.63 -8.05 5.59
C LEU A 85 -3.14 -9.47 5.84
N MET A 86 -3.42 -10.21 4.77
CA MET A 86 -3.89 -11.58 4.82
C MET A 86 -3.03 -12.45 3.92
N ASN A 87 -2.62 -13.62 4.41
CA ASN A 87 -1.96 -14.63 3.58
C ASN A 87 -3.00 -15.60 3.03
N GLN A 88 -3.09 -15.72 1.71
CA GLN A 88 -3.97 -16.67 1.04
C GLN A 88 -3.24 -17.32 -0.13
N LYS A 89 -3.06 -18.65 -0.08
CA LYS A 89 -2.44 -19.44 -1.17
C LYS A 89 -1.12 -18.84 -1.67
N ASP A 90 -0.19 -18.57 -0.76
CA ASP A 90 1.12 -17.95 -1.03
C ASP A 90 1.08 -16.53 -1.62
N LYS A 91 -0.08 -15.85 -1.55
CA LYS A 91 -0.21 -14.43 -1.89
C LYS A 91 -0.48 -13.60 -0.64
N LEU A 92 0.18 -12.45 -0.58
CA LEU A 92 -0.05 -11.44 0.45
C LEU A 92 -1.09 -10.44 -0.07
N LEU A 93 -2.26 -10.46 0.56
CA LEU A 93 -3.42 -9.65 0.18
C LEU A 93 -3.63 -8.52 1.18
N LEU A 94 -4.15 -7.41 0.69
CA LEU A 94 -4.50 -6.21 1.44
C LEU A 94 -6.01 -6.02 1.46
N THR A 95 -6.55 -5.70 2.64
CA THR A 95 -7.94 -5.26 2.81
C THR A 95 -8.08 -4.27 3.97
N PHE A 96 -9.28 -3.74 4.20
CA PHE A 96 -9.57 -2.91 5.36
C PHE A 96 -9.65 -3.76 6.64
N LYS A 97 -9.15 -3.22 7.76
CA LYS A 97 -9.10 -3.94 9.06
C LYS A 97 -10.48 -4.30 9.62
N ASN A 98 -11.50 -3.51 9.30
CA ASN A 98 -12.88 -3.74 9.73
C ASN A 98 -13.73 -4.48 8.70
N ASP A 99 -13.17 -4.77 7.53
CA ASP A 99 -13.88 -5.51 6.51
C ASP A 99 -13.66 -7.00 6.71
N ARG A 100 -14.76 -7.75 6.67
CA ARG A 100 -14.72 -9.21 6.65
C ARG A 100 -15.04 -9.58 5.21
N PRO A 101 -14.03 -9.79 4.35
CA PRO A 101 -14.29 -10.28 3.01
C PRO A 101 -15.13 -11.55 3.14
N ASP A 102 -16.35 -11.51 2.61
CA ASP A 102 -17.27 -12.63 2.63
C ASP A 102 -16.70 -13.64 1.62
N PHE A 103 -15.89 -14.59 2.08
CA PHE A 103 -15.24 -15.60 1.23
C PHE A 103 -16.24 -16.66 0.70
N LYS A 104 -17.51 -16.28 0.49
CA LYS A 104 -18.63 -17.19 0.19
C LYS A 104 -18.62 -17.80 -1.20
N GLU A 105 -17.62 -17.54 -2.05
CA GLU A 105 -17.48 -18.20 -3.34
C GLU A 105 -16.18 -19.02 -3.41
N TRP A 106 -16.16 -20.12 -2.67
CA TRP A 106 -15.35 -21.28 -3.04
C TRP A 106 -16.33 -22.43 -3.30
N ILE A 107 -16.66 -22.65 -4.58
CA ILE A 107 -17.20 -23.94 -5.00
C ILE A 107 -16.06 -24.93 -4.79
N ILE A 108 -16.23 -25.84 -3.84
CA ILE A 108 -15.43 -27.06 -3.77
C ILE A 108 -15.84 -27.85 -5.01
N VAL A 109 -14.95 -27.91 -6.00
CA VAL A 109 -15.07 -28.90 -7.07
C VAL A 109 -14.52 -30.18 -6.46
N ASP A 110 -15.41 -31.03 -5.97
CA ASP A 110 -15.05 -32.41 -5.66
C ASP A 110 -14.80 -33.11 -7.02
N ASP A 111 -13.53 -33.36 -7.33
CA ASP A 111 -13.15 -34.28 -8.41
C ASP A 111 -13.55 -35.71 -7.96
N TYR A 112 -14.48 -36.31 -8.69
CA TYR A 112 -14.92 -37.71 -8.56
C TYR A 112 -13.86 -38.70 -9.03
#